data_AF-A0AAW0IMH0-F1
#
_entry.id   AF-A0AAW0IMH0-F1
#
_cell.length_a   1.000
_cell.length_b   1.000
_cell.length_c   1.000
_cell.angle_alpha   90.00
_cell.angle_beta   90.00
_cell.angle_gamma   90.00
#
_symmetry.space_group_name_H-M   'P 1'
#
loop_
_entity.id
_entity.type
_entity.pdbx_description
1 polymer ?
#
loop_
_entity_poly.entity_id
_entity_poly.type
_entity_poly.pdbx_seq_one_letter_code
_entity_poly.pdbx_strand_id
1 'polypeptide(L)'
;MLTDKAFNGYENTSEKWVLSITALSGAFNGTTRTYLDGIQPEDGRTMKPICLLQLLRIGVIIYDWFDIPWLKAYYNFGPIFFRGLDPPDLSIQGAMHLNCHLNTFPNTYYFSYATKRTRKILGITVPSSILGIHPLLFIRVLQMSQWRHPPDVYPPYKGYRDEDWQDNDGALNTAYMTHPRLPIEHPSCFVENDSECQPLQPGIWYYKIVEADHISFIVNRERAGVQFDLIYDSIFERCRKHVFRKDPPTLPNEAHQ
;
A
#
# COMPACT_ATOMS: atom_id res chain seq x y z
N MET A 1 -10.79 8.56 -11.16
CA MET A 1 -9.98 9.30 -12.16
C MET A 1 -10.40 9.03 -13.60
N LEU A 2 -10.33 7.79 -14.11
CA LEU A 2 -10.76 7.48 -15.49
C LEU A 2 -12.28 7.62 -15.65
N THR A 3 -13.06 7.02 -14.76
CA THR A 3 -14.53 7.12 -14.78
C THR A 3 -15.03 8.54 -14.54
N ASP A 4 -14.28 9.33 -13.76
CA ASP A 4 -14.63 10.72 -13.44
C ASP A 4 -14.22 11.70 -14.55
N LYS A 5 -13.60 11.22 -15.64
CA LYS A 5 -13.11 12.02 -16.77
C LYS A 5 -12.27 13.21 -16.30
N ALA A 6 -11.40 12.96 -15.32
CA ALA A 6 -10.70 14.02 -14.59
C ALA A 6 -9.76 14.90 -15.45
N PHE A 7 -9.45 14.50 -16.69
CA PHE A 7 -8.55 15.21 -17.58
C PHE A 7 -9.29 15.86 -18.75
N ASN A 8 -9.20 17.19 -18.83
CA ASN A 8 -9.74 17.97 -19.94
C ASN A 8 -9.18 17.49 -21.29
N GLY A 9 -10.05 17.30 -22.27
CA GLY A 9 -9.68 16.76 -23.59
C GLY A 9 -9.68 15.23 -23.68
N TYR A 10 -9.95 14.51 -22.59
CA TYR A 10 -9.98 13.04 -22.53
C TYR A 10 -11.33 12.51 -22.02
N GLU A 11 -12.43 12.98 -22.60
CA GLU A 11 -13.79 12.63 -22.16
C GLU A 11 -14.20 11.18 -22.47
N ASN A 12 -13.46 10.48 -23.33
CA ASN A 12 -13.71 9.08 -23.70
C ASN A 12 -12.99 8.08 -22.78
N THR A 13 -12.41 8.55 -21.67
CA THR A 13 -11.77 7.68 -20.67
C THR A 13 -12.79 6.73 -20.03
N SER A 14 -12.35 5.50 -19.75
CA SER A 14 -13.18 4.48 -19.11
C SER A 14 -12.34 3.57 -18.22
N GLU A 15 -12.91 3.17 -17.07
CA GLU A 15 -12.38 2.10 -16.21
C GLU A 15 -12.16 0.79 -16.98
N LYS A 16 -12.95 0.55 -18.04
CA LYS A 16 -12.82 -0.63 -18.90
C LYS A 16 -11.49 -0.66 -19.65
N TRP A 17 -10.69 0.40 -19.61
CA TRP A 17 -9.32 0.36 -20.16
C TRP A 17 -8.37 -0.41 -19.25
N VAL A 18 -8.68 -0.52 -17.96
CA VAL A 18 -7.85 -1.21 -16.97
C VAL A 18 -8.34 -2.65 -16.80
N LEU A 19 -7.54 -3.61 -17.29
CA LEU A 19 -7.83 -5.03 -17.13
C LEU A 19 -7.63 -5.50 -15.67
N SER A 20 -6.53 -5.07 -15.05
CA SER A 20 -6.17 -5.51 -13.71
C SER A 20 -5.37 -4.46 -12.95
N ILE A 21 -5.52 -4.45 -11.63
CA ILE A 21 -4.73 -3.64 -10.71
C ILE A 21 -4.05 -4.59 -9.73
N THR A 22 -2.73 -4.48 -9.61
CA THR A 22 -1.94 -5.22 -8.63
C THR A 22 -1.26 -4.22 -7.71
N ALA A 23 -1.47 -4.37 -6.41
CA ALA A 23 -0.73 -3.64 -5.40
C ALA A 23 0.21 -4.57 -4.63
N LEU A 24 1.42 -4.08 -4.41
CA LEU A 24 2.43 -4.71 -3.58
C LEU A 24 2.71 -3.76 -2.43
N SER A 25 2.37 -4.18 -1.21
CA SER A 25 2.42 -3.33 -0.03
C SER A 25 1.66 -2.00 -0.21
N GLY A 26 0.44 -2.07 -0.75
CA GLY A 26 -0.40 -0.89 -1.01
C GLY A 26 -1.00 -0.29 0.26
N ALA A 27 -0.92 1.03 0.44
CA ALA A 27 -1.44 1.73 1.63
C ALA A 27 -2.95 2.03 1.55
N PHE A 28 -3.78 1.02 1.30
CA PHE A 28 -5.22 1.23 0.99
C PHE A 28 -6.02 1.91 2.10
N ASN A 29 -5.64 1.74 3.37
CA ASN A 29 -6.39 2.28 4.50
C ASN A 29 -5.54 3.20 5.37
N GLY A 30 -4.39 3.63 4.85
CA GLY A 30 -3.42 4.40 5.62
C GLY A 30 -2.58 3.54 6.56
N THR A 31 -1.82 4.21 7.43
CA THR A 31 -0.90 3.57 8.37
C THR A 31 -0.76 4.36 9.67
N THR A 32 -0.65 3.64 10.80
CA THR A 32 -0.35 4.25 12.10
C THR A 32 1.04 4.89 12.16
N ARG A 33 1.92 4.52 11.22
CA ARG A 33 3.25 5.12 11.09
C ARG A 33 3.20 6.63 10.90
N THR A 34 2.18 7.14 10.20
CA THR A 34 2.07 8.59 9.97
C THR A 34 2.00 9.40 11.27
N TYR A 35 1.30 8.89 12.29
CA TYR A 35 1.21 9.54 13.60
C TYR A 35 2.55 9.49 14.35
N LEU A 36 3.28 8.38 14.24
CA LEU A 36 4.64 8.24 14.77
C LEU A 36 5.63 9.21 14.09
N ASP A 37 5.40 9.50 12.81
CA ASP A 37 6.23 10.40 12.01
C ASP A 37 5.84 11.88 12.16
N GLY A 38 4.71 12.16 12.82
CA GLY A 38 4.33 13.49 13.31
C GLY A 38 2.98 14.03 12.84
N ILE A 39 2.17 13.25 12.12
CA ILE A 39 0.77 13.63 11.86
C ILE A 39 -0.01 13.62 13.17
N GLN A 40 -0.86 14.63 13.33
CA GLN A 40 -1.76 14.75 14.46
C GLN A 40 -2.92 13.74 14.35
N PRO A 41 -3.15 12.87 15.36
CA PRO A 41 -4.22 11.89 15.32
C PRO A 41 -5.62 12.52 15.36
N GLU A 42 -5.74 13.79 15.80
CA GLU A 42 -7.00 14.53 15.90
C GLU A 42 -7.66 14.74 14.54
N ASP A 43 -6.88 15.08 13.52
CA ASP A 43 -7.38 15.37 12.17
C ASP A 43 -6.79 14.48 11.08
N GLY A 44 -5.71 13.73 11.36
CA GLY A 44 -4.98 12.93 10.38
C GLY A 44 -4.30 13.76 9.28
N ARG A 45 -4.23 15.09 9.42
CA ARG A 45 -3.79 16.00 8.35
C ARG A 45 -2.69 16.93 8.81
N THR A 46 -2.83 17.52 9.99
CA THR A 46 -1.88 18.54 10.44
C THR A 46 -0.61 17.89 10.96
N MET A 47 0.55 18.38 10.51
CA MET A 47 1.85 17.94 11.00
C MET A 47 2.25 18.70 12.25
N LYS A 48 2.89 18.02 13.21
CA LYS A 48 3.60 18.68 14.32
C LYS A 48 4.70 19.59 13.76
N PRO A 49 4.95 20.77 14.37
CA PRO A 49 5.90 21.75 13.87
C PRO A 49 7.36 21.24 13.91
N ILE A 50 7.68 20.34 14.84
CA ILE A 50 8.96 19.63 14.88
C ILE A 50 8.63 18.14 14.99
N CYS A 51 8.95 17.38 13.95
CA CYS A 51 8.74 15.93 13.94
C CYS A 51 9.70 15.23 12.97
N LEU A 52 9.73 13.91 13.04
CA LEU A 52 10.61 13.09 12.22
C LEU A 52 10.38 13.30 10.73
N LEU A 53 9.14 13.38 10.26
CA LEU A 53 8.87 13.57 8.84
C LEU A 53 9.43 14.90 8.32
N GLN A 54 9.38 15.96 9.13
CA GLN A 54 9.99 17.24 8.77
C GLN A 54 11.53 17.14 8.73
N LEU A 55 12.13 16.42 9.69
CA LEU A 55 13.57 16.16 9.68
C LEU A 55 14.01 15.30 8.49
N LEU A 56 13.24 14.26 8.16
CA LEU A 56 13.47 13.42 6.98
C LEU A 56 13.33 14.23 5.70
N ARG A 57 12.34 15.12 5.61
CA ARG A 57 12.18 16.02 4.45
C ARG A 57 13.41 16.90 4.25
N ILE A 58 13.94 17.49 5.31
CA ILE A 58 15.20 18.25 5.25
C ILE A 58 16.37 17.32 4.89
N GLY A 59 16.44 16.13 5.49
CA GLY A 59 17.46 15.14 5.21
C GLY A 59 17.50 14.67 3.76
N VAL A 60 16.34 14.50 3.12
CA VAL A 60 16.22 14.17 1.69
C VAL A 60 16.71 15.33 0.82
N ILE A 61 16.35 16.58 1.16
CA ILE A 61 16.85 17.75 0.43
C ILE A 61 18.39 17.83 0.52
N ILE A 62 18.94 17.59 1.71
CA ILE A 62 20.40 17.53 1.93
C ILE A 62 21.00 16.36 1.14
N TYR A 63 20.41 15.18 1.19
CA TYR A 63 20.87 14.01 0.45
C TYR A 63 20.87 14.22 -1.06
N ASP A 64 19.80 14.79 -1.62
CA ASP A 64 19.70 15.14 -3.03
C ASP A 64 20.81 16.13 -3.43
N TRP A 65 21.13 17.07 -2.54
CA TRP A 65 22.17 18.08 -2.74
C TRP A 65 23.60 17.51 -2.66
N PHE A 66 23.85 16.56 -1.76
CA PHE A 66 25.20 16.02 -1.49
C PHE A 66 25.69 14.96 -2.50
N ASP A 67 24.89 14.59 -3.51
CA ASP A 67 25.22 13.69 -4.63
C ASP A 67 26.18 12.53 -4.31
N ILE A 68 25.82 11.71 -3.31
CA ILE A 68 26.66 10.58 -2.87
C ILE A 68 26.32 9.32 -3.70
N PRO A 69 27.20 8.84 -4.62
CA PRO A 69 26.81 7.85 -5.64
C PRO A 69 26.49 6.47 -5.08
N TRP A 70 27.24 5.98 -4.08
CA TRP A 70 27.00 4.66 -3.49
C TRP A 70 25.68 4.61 -2.71
N LEU A 71 25.30 5.73 -2.06
CA LEU A 71 24.07 5.83 -1.31
C LEU A 71 22.86 5.96 -2.25
N LYS A 72 23.02 6.62 -3.40
CA LYS A 72 22.06 6.65 -4.52
C LYS A 72 21.89 5.28 -5.19
N ALA A 73 22.99 4.56 -5.41
CA ALA A 73 22.93 3.20 -5.93
C ALA A 73 22.24 2.22 -4.97
N TYR A 74 22.46 2.37 -3.65
CA TYR A 74 21.91 1.47 -2.65
C TYR A 74 20.43 1.71 -2.35
N TYR A 75 20.02 2.96 -2.15
CA TYR A 75 18.64 3.28 -1.77
C TYR A 75 17.73 3.58 -2.95
N ASN A 76 18.29 3.98 -4.11
CA ASN A 76 17.59 4.39 -5.32
C ASN A 76 16.24 5.06 -5.03
N PHE A 77 16.22 5.98 -4.05
CA PHE A 77 15.04 6.75 -3.72
C PHE A 77 14.82 7.70 -4.89
N GLY A 78 14.14 7.23 -5.92
CA GLY A 78 13.71 8.10 -7.00
C GLY A 78 12.94 9.28 -6.40
N PRO A 79 12.99 10.47 -7.03
CA PRO A 79 12.25 11.65 -6.56
C PRO A 79 10.75 11.38 -6.31
N ILE A 80 10.20 10.35 -6.95
CA ILE A 80 8.80 9.90 -6.86
C ILE A 80 8.48 9.27 -5.49
N PHE A 81 9.42 8.58 -4.84
CA PHE A 81 9.18 7.86 -3.58
C PHE A 81 8.82 8.80 -2.42
N PHE A 82 9.32 10.04 -2.45
CA PHE A 82 9.03 11.05 -1.43
C PHE A 82 8.13 12.19 -1.92
N ARG A 83 8.07 12.48 -3.23
CA ARG A 83 7.21 13.56 -3.77
C ARG A 83 5.75 13.14 -4.03
N GLY A 84 5.46 11.85 -4.13
CA GLY A 84 4.10 11.35 -4.42
C GLY A 84 3.28 10.97 -3.18
N LEU A 85 3.87 11.01 -1.98
CA LEU A 85 3.18 10.71 -0.72
C LEU A 85 2.81 12.03 -0.07
N ASP A 86 1.60 12.54 -0.31
CA ASP A 86 1.04 13.56 0.55
C ASP A 86 0.81 12.90 1.92
N PRO A 87 1.59 13.27 2.97
CA PRO A 87 1.52 12.58 4.25
C PRO A 87 0.09 12.48 4.83
N PRO A 88 -0.77 13.51 4.71
CA PRO A 88 -2.16 13.43 5.12
C PRO A 88 -2.94 12.27 4.51
N ASP A 89 -2.68 11.92 3.25
CA ASP A 89 -3.41 10.86 2.52
C ASP A 89 -3.03 9.45 3.01
N LEU A 90 -1.87 9.31 3.64
CA LEU A 90 -1.44 8.07 4.29
C LEU A 90 -1.94 7.91 5.72
N SER A 91 -2.54 8.94 6.31
CA SER A 91 -3.23 8.78 7.59
C SER A 91 -4.48 7.91 7.41
N ILE A 92 -4.99 7.35 8.50
CA ILE A 92 -6.23 6.56 8.45
C ILE A 92 -7.39 7.43 7.94
N GLN A 93 -7.49 8.67 8.43
CA GLN A 93 -8.54 9.61 8.03
C GLN A 93 -8.42 10.03 6.55
N GLY A 94 -7.20 10.29 6.08
CA GLY A 94 -6.93 10.63 4.69
C GLY A 94 -7.27 9.49 3.74
N ALA A 95 -6.81 8.29 4.04
CA ALA A 95 -7.12 7.10 3.25
C ALA A 95 -8.63 6.80 3.24
N MET A 96 -9.33 6.97 4.36
CA MET A 96 -10.79 6.86 4.40
C MET A 96 -11.47 7.88 3.49
N HIS A 97 -11.03 9.14 3.55
CA HIS A 97 -11.57 10.21 2.70
C HIS A 97 -11.35 9.91 1.21
N LEU A 98 -10.19 9.36 0.84
CA LEU A 98 -9.92 8.89 -0.52
C LEU A 98 -10.85 7.73 -0.89
N ASN A 99 -10.95 6.71 -0.03
CA ASN A 99 -11.75 5.51 -0.29
C ASN A 99 -13.24 5.81 -0.46
N CYS A 100 -13.79 6.89 0.14
CA CYS A 100 -15.16 7.33 -0.11
C CYS A 100 -15.47 7.59 -1.60
N HIS A 101 -14.44 7.88 -2.40
CA HIS A 101 -14.56 8.22 -3.81
C HIS A 101 -14.03 7.10 -4.72
N LEU A 102 -13.47 6.03 -4.16
CA LEU A 102 -12.91 4.92 -4.91
C LEU A 102 -13.93 3.79 -5.05
N ASN A 103 -13.98 3.20 -6.24
CA ASN A 103 -14.89 2.11 -6.56
C ASN A 103 -14.12 0.90 -7.05
N THR A 104 -14.65 -0.29 -6.75
CA THR A 104 -14.21 -1.55 -7.35
C THR A 104 -15.14 -1.88 -8.51
N PHE A 105 -14.56 -2.01 -9.70
CA PHE A 105 -15.30 -2.13 -10.95
C PHE A 105 -15.44 -3.58 -11.37
N PRO A 106 -16.61 -4.00 -11.89
CA PRO A 106 -16.93 -5.40 -12.16
C PRO A 106 -16.11 -6.02 -13.30
N ASN A 107 -15.44 -5.22 -14.13
CA ASN A 107 -14.66 -5.69 -15.29
C ASN A 107 -13.14 -5.65 -15.06
N THR A 108 -12.70 -5.33 -13.84
CA THR A 108 -11.29 -5.20 -13.49
C THR A 108 -10.92 -6.25 -12.45
N TYR A 109 -9.78 -6.91 -12.64
CA TYR A 109 -9.23 -7.84 -11.66
C TYR A 109 -8.36 -7.10 -10.64
N TYR A 110 -8.49 -7.42 -9.36
CA TYR A 110 -7.74 -6.75 -8.30
C TYR A 110 -6.90 -7.75 -7.52
N PHE A 111 -5.61 -7.46 -7.37
CA PHE A 111 -4.67 -8.29 -6.64
C PHE A 111 -3.93 -7.45 -5.60
N SER A 112 -3.73 -8.01 -4.41
CA SER A 112 -2.91 -7.39 -3.37
C SER A 112 -1.95 -8.39 -2.73
N TYR A 113 -0.71 -7.95 -2.58
CA TYR A 113 0.31 -8.69 -1.84
C TYR A 113 0.66 -7.87 -0.61
N ALA A 114 0.04 -8.23 0.52
CA ALA A 114 0.26 -7.60 1.80
C ALA A 114 1.51 -8.18 2.47
N THR A 115 2.40 -7.31 2.94
CA THR A 115 3.67 -7.72 3.55
C THR A 115 3.58 -7.80 5.07
N LYS A 116 4.35 -8.68 5.70
CA LYS A 116 4.38 -8.87 7.15
C LYS A 116 5.77 -9.24 7.67
N ARG A 117 6.20 -8.57 8.74
CA ARG A 117 7.43 -8.87 9.51
C ARG A 117 7.22 -8.90 11.02
N THR A 118 6.03 -9.31 11.41
CA THR A 118 5.59 -9.40 12.80
C THR A 118 5.16 -10.83 13.11
N ARG A 119 5.25 -11.22 14.38
CA ARG A 119 4.73 -12.50 14.90
C ARG A 119 4.16 -12.27 16.29
N LYS A 120 3.22 -13.11 16.71
CA LYS A 120 2.65 -13.06 18.06
C LYS A 120 3.38 -14.03 18.99
N ILE A 121 3.89 -13.52 20.11
CA ILE A 121 4.47 -14.30 21.20
C ILE A 121 3.67 -13.98 22.46
N LEU A 122 3.02 -14.99 23.06
CA LEU A 122 2.22 -14.82 24.29
C LEU A 122 1.19 -13.67 24.19
N GLY A 123 0.56 -13.52 23.02
CA GLY A 123 -0.41 -12.45 22.75
C GLY A 123 0.18 -11.07 22.42
N ILE A 124 1.51 -10.91 22.49
CA ILE A 124 2.21 -9.68 22.15
C ILE A 124 2.76 -9.77 20.72
N THR A 125 2.46 -8.76 19.89
CA THR A 125 2.99 -8.65 18.54
C THR A 125 4.40 -8.08 18.57
N VAL A 126 5.37 -8.81 18.03
CA VAL A 126 6.80 -8.46 18.02
C VAL A 126 7.40 -8.65 16.64
N PRO A 127 8.55 -8.02 16.32
CA PRO A 127 9.27 -8.27 15.08
C PRO A 127 9.58 -9.77 14.89
N SER A 128 9.36 -10.29 13.67
CA SER A 128 9.52 -11.72 13.38
C SER A 128 10.98 -12.15 13.25
N SER A 129 11.87 -11.24 12.85
CA SER A 129 13.30 -11.50 12.70
C SER A 129 14.12 -10.22 12.90
N ILE A 130 15.26 -10.33 13.58
CA ILE A 130 16.19 -9.20 13.75
C ILE A 130 16.99 -8.95 12.46
N LEU A 131 17.46 -10.01 11.81
CA LEU A 131 18.27 -9.92 10.59
C LEU A 131 17.42 -9.86 9.30
N GLY A 132 16.18 -10.37 9.36
CA GLY A 132 15.26 -10.38 8.21
C GLY A 132 14.55 -9.05 7.95
N ILE A 133 14.66 -8.09 8.87
CA ILE A 133 14.04 -6.75 8.76
C ILE A 133 15.14 -5.73 8.54
N HIS A 134 14.89 -4.75 7.66
CA HIS A 134 15.90 -3.74 7.38
C HIS A 134 16.19 -2.94 8.65
N PRO A 135 17.45 -2.61 8.98
CA PRO A 135 17.77 -1.90 10.21
C PRO A 135 16.96 -0.60 10.41
N LEU A 136 16.70 0.15 9.32
CA LEU A 136 15.85 1.35 9.36
C LEU A 136 14.38 1.06 9.70
N LEU A 137 13.88 -0.13 9.38
CA LEU A 137 12.50 -0.54 9.60
C LEU A 137 12.31 -1.28 10.93
N PHE A 138 13.36 -1.88 11.50
CA PHE A 138 13.23 -2.71 12.70
C PHE A 138 12.59 -1.95 13.88
N ILE A 139 13.08 -0.75 14.17
CA ILE A 139 12.51 0.12 15.22
C ILE A 139 11.06 0.48 14.87
N ARG A 140 10.76 0.75 13.59
CA ARG A 140 9.41 1.09 13.14
C ARG A 140 8.44 -0.06 13.33
N VAL A 141 8.88 -1.29 13.03
CA VAL A 141 8.07 -2.49 13.25
C VAL A 141 7.65 -2.59 14.71
N LEU A 142 8.60 -2.36 15.63
CA LEU A 142 8.32 -2.38 17.06
C LEU A 142 7.35 -1.25 17.48
N GLN A 143 7.62 -0.01 17.05
CA GLN A 143 6.78 1.15 17.39
C GLN A 143 5.35 1.00 16.88
N MET A 144 5.17 0.50 15.66
CA MET A 144 3.83 0.25 15.09
C MET A 144 3.12 -0.90 15.81
N SER A 145 3.84 -1.96 16.19
CA SER A 145 3.25 -3.10 16.94
C SER A 145 2.75 -2.71 18.33
N GLN A 146 3.29 -1.63 18.89
CA GLN A 146 2.95 -1.11 20.22
C GLN A 146 2.20 0.22 20.16
N TRP A 147 1.77 0.64 18.97
CA TRP A 147 1.00 1.87 18.81
C TRP A 147 -0.27 1.78 19.65
N ARG A 148 -0.56 2.88 20.35
CA ARG A 148 -1.83 3.09 21.03
C ARG A 148 -2.36 4.44 20.63
N HIS A 149 -3.60 4.47 20.16
CA HIS A 149 -4.29 5.71 19.89
C HIS A 149 -4.41 6.53 21.20
N PRO A 150 -4.15 7.86 21.17
CA PRO A 150 -4.30 8.68 22.36
C PRO A 150 -5.72 8.60 22.94
N PRO A 151 -5.88 8.44 24.27
CA PRO A 151 -7.17 8.24 24.92
C PRO A 151 -8.03 9.51 24.97
N ASP A 152 -7.41 10.67 24.84
CA ASP A 152 -8.01 12.01 24.83
C ASP A 152 -8.51 12.45 23.44
N VAL A 153 -8.22 11.66 22.41
CA VAL A 153 -8.60 11.94 21.02
C VAL A 153 -9.64 10.93 20.55
N TYR A 154 -10.65 11.42 19.82
CA TYR A 154 -11.63 10.53 19.22
C TYR A 154 -10.98 9.55 18.23
N PRO A 155 -11.32 8.25 18.29
CA PRO A 155 -10.79 7.28 17.34
C PRO A 155 -11.13 7.65 15.89
N PRO A 156 -10.30 7.28 14.90
CA PRO A 156 -10.46 7.69 13.50
C PRO A 156 -11.74 7.16 12.87
N TYR A 157 -12.28 6.04 13.37
CA TYR A 157 -13.55 5.47 12.94
C TYR A 157 -14.21 4.65 14.05
N LYS A 158 -15.51 4.39 13.89
CA LYS A 158 -16.30 3.59 14.83
C LYS A 158 -15.80 2.14 14.86
N GLY A 159 -15.46 1.64 16.04
CA GLY A 159 -14.95 0.28 16.21
C GLY A 159 -13.44 0.15 15.98
N TYR A 160 -12.70 1.26 15.92
CA TYR A 160 -11.24 1.24 15.94
C TYR A 160 -10.70 0.50 17.18
N ARG A 161 -9.70 -0.34 16.96
CA ARG A 161 -8.97 -1.09 17.98
C ARG A 161 -7.49 -1.10 17.66
N ASP A 162 -6.65 -0.78 18.64
CA ASP A 162 -5.19 -0.79 18.44
C ASP A 162 -4.68 -2.16 17.98
N GLU A 163 -5.30 -3.25 18.47
CA GLU A 163 -4.87 -4.62 18.14
C GLU A 163 -4.94 -4.96 16.65
N ASP A 164 -5.89 -4.38 15.93
CA ASP A 164 -6.10 -4.63 14.51
C ASP A 164 -4.95 -4.01 13.67
N TRP A 165 -4.24 -3.03 14.24
CA TRP A 165 -3.14 -2.30 13.59
C TRP A 165 -1.75 -2.78 14.02
N GLN A 166 -1.61 -3.88 14.76
CA GLN A 166 -0.28 -4.29 15.27
C GLN A 166 0.60 -4.98 14.22
N ASP A 167 0.03 -5.90 13.43
CA ASP A 167 0.79 -6.61 12.40
C ASP A 167 1.21 -5.61 11.31
N ASN A 168 2.50 -5.58 10.97
CA ASN A 168 3.06 -4.62 10.02
C ASN A 168 4.35 -5.14 9.34
N ASP A 169 4.82 -4.40 8.34
CA ASP A 169 6.06 -4.64 7.57
C ASP A 169 7.17 -3.58 7.81
N GLY A 170 6.95 -2.68 8.78
CA GLY A 170 7.82 -1.55 9.12
C GLY A 170 7.45 -0.23 8.47
N ALA A 171 6.51 -0.21 7.52
CA ALA A 171 5.94 1.03 6.97
C ALA A 171 4.41 1.06 7.05
N LEU A 172 3.76 -0.06 6.77
CA LEU A 172 2.31 -0.20 6.69
C LEU A 172 1.83 -1.38 7.54
N ASN A 173 0.61 -1.25 8.04
CA ASN A 173 -0.04 -2.29 8.83
C ASN A 173 -0.63 -3.36 7.89
N THR A 174 -0.36 -4.65 8.16
CA THR A 174 -0.59 -5.77 7.24
C THR A 174 -2.05 -5.93 6.84
N ALA A 175 -2.97 -5.92 7.81
CA ALA A 175 -4.41 -6.08 7.54
C ALA A 175 -4.98 -4.96 6.66
N TYR A 176 -4.28 -3.83 6.61
CA TYR A 176 -4.71 -2.62 5.93
C TYR A 176 -4.03 -2.42 4.58
N MET A 177 -3.19 -3.38 4.18
CA MET A 177 -2.66 -3.52 2.83
C MET A 177 -3.45 -4.48 1.94
N THR A 178 -4.38 -5.27 2.49
CA THR A 178 -5.04 -6.34 1.73
C THR A 178 -5.99 -5.81 0.66
N HIS A 179 -6.79 -4.81 1.00
CA HIS A 179 -7.78 -4.18 0.12
C HIS A 179 -8.32 -2.91 0.79
N PRO A 180 -9.05 -2.04 0.07
CA PRO A 180 -9.82 -0.97 0.69
C PRO A 180 -10.88 -1.55 1.64
N ARG A 181 -10.68 -1.35 2.94
CA ARG A 181 -11.49 -1.88 4.04
C ARG A 181 -12.31 -0.79 4.73
N LEU A 182 -11.80 0.45 4.72
CA LEU A 182 -12.39 1.61 5.37
C LEU A 182 -12.75 2.69 4.34
N PRO A 183 -13.85 3.44 4.52
CA PRO A 183 -14.86 3.27 5.55
C PRO A 183 -15.82 2.10 5.29
N ILE A 184 -15.91 1.65 4.04
CA ILE A 184 -16.74 0.52 3.60
C ILE A 184 -15.80 -0.52 3.00
N GLU A 185 -15.95 -1.76 3.43
CA GLU A 185 -15.08 -2.84 2.97
C GLU A 185 -15.45 -3.26 1.55
N HIS A 186 -14.45 -3.27 0.66
CA HIS A 186 -14.61 -3.73 -0.72
C HIS A 186 -14.62 -5.26 -0.78
N PRO A 187 -15.30 -5.87 -1.77
CA PRO A 187 -15.33 -7.32 -1.94
C PRO A 187 -13.90 -7.88 -2.04
N SER A 188 -13.59 -8.89 -1.23
CA SER A 188 -12.25 -9.48 -1.16
C SER A 188 -12.27 -10.98 -0.93
N CYS A 189 -11.15 -11.63 -1.29
CA CYS A 189 -10.93 -13.06 -1.14
C CYS A 189 -9.46 -13.30 -0.73
N PHE A 190 -9.26 -14.02 0.37
CA PHE A 190 -7.93 -14.46 0.78
C PHE A 190 -7.47 -15.62 -0.10
N VAL A 191 -6.24 -15.55 -0.60
CA VAL A 191 -5.65 -16.59 -1.46
C VAL A 191 -4.43 -17.20 -0.76
N GLU A 192 -4.63 -18.40 -0.22
CA GLU A 192 -3.53 -19.16 0.39
C GLU A 192 -2.71 -19.86 -0.72
N ASN A 193 -3.39 -20.64 -1.56
CA ASN A 193 -2.81 -21.29 -2.72
C ASN A 193 -3.38 -20.73 -4.04
N ASP A 194 -2.49 -20.41 -4.97
CA ASP A 194 -2.82 -19.88 -6.30
C ASP A 194 -3.75 -20.80 -7.11
N SER A 195 -3.81 -22.08 -6.76
CA SER A 195 -4.67 -23.10 -7.38
C SER A 195 -6.14 -22.99 -6.97
N GLU A 196 -6.45 -22.37 -5.83
CA GLU A 196 -7.80 -22.37 -5.23
C GLU A 196 -8.76 -21.36 -5.88
N CYS A 197 -8.25 -20.39 -6.62
CA CYS A 197 -9.06 -19.30 -7.16
C CYS A 197 -9.33 -19.41 -8.66
N GLN A 198 -9.25 -20.60 -9.25
CA GLN A 198 -9.54 -20.81 -10.67
C GLN A 198 -10.98 -21.28 -10.90
N PRO A 199 -11.81 -20.57 -11.70
CA PRO A 199 -11.51 -19.34 -12.44
C PRO A 199 -11.64 -18.07 -11.57
N LEU A 200 -10.69 -17.14 -11.73
CA LEU A 200 -10.74 -15.83 -11.06
C LEU A 200 -11.91 -15.00 -11.59
N GLN A 201 -12.64 -14.33 -10.70
CA GLN A 201 -13.73 -13.41 -11.03
C GLN A 201 -13.27 -11.94 -10.91
N PRO A 202 -13.58 -11.06 -11.88
CA PRO A 202 -13.31 -9.63 -11.77
C PRO A 202 -14.24 -8.95 -10.75
N GLY A 203 -13.90 -7.74 -10.32
CA GLY A 203 -14.66 -6.97 -9.33
C GLY A 203 -14.44 -7.37 -7.87
N ILE A 204 -13.43 -8.20 -7.59
CA ILE A 204 -13.08 -8.68 -6.24
C ILE A 204 -11.57 -8.54 -6.04
N TRP A 205 -11.16 -8.16 -4.82
CA TRP A 205 -9.76 -8.09 -4.39
C TRP A 205 -9.25 -9.44 -3.90
N TYR A 206 -8.34 -10.05 -4.67
CA TYR A 206 -7.62 -11.25 -4.23
C TYR A 206 -6.35 -10.85 -3.50
N TYR A 207 -6.22 -11.21 -2.23
CA TYR A 207 -5.05 -10.83 -1.44
C TYR A 207 -4.28 -12.01 -0.88
N LYS A 208 -2.96 -11.83 -0.77
CA LYS A 208 -2.02 -12.79 -0.18
C LYS A 208 -1.11 -12.08 0.82
N ILE A 209 -0.80 -12.76 1.92
CA ILE A 209 0.16 -12.26 2.90
C ILE A 209 1.53 -12.88 2.60
N VAL A 210 2.55 -12.04 2.49
CA VAL A 210 3.93 -12.43 2.18
C VAL A 210 4.86 -11.97 3.31
N GLU A 211 5.75 -12.86 3.74
CA GLU A 211 6.74 -12.53 4.77
C GLU A 211 7.91 -11.71 4.22
N ALA A 212 7.75 -10.38 4.20
CA ALA A 212 8.80 -9.46 3.80
C ALA A 212 8.65 -8.09 4.48
N ASP A 213 9.75 -7.36 4.60
CA ASP A 213 9.70 -5.96 5.03
C ASP A 213 9.31 -5.07 3.84
N HIS A 214 8.88 -3.84 4.12
CA HIS A 214 8.35 -2.93 3.10
C HIS A 214 9.30 -2.67 1.93
N ILE A 215 10.62 -2.69 2.18
CA ILE A 215 11.62 -2.35 1.14
C ILE A 215 12.03 -3.55 0.29
N SER A 216 11.73 -4.78 0.73
CA SER A 216 12.18 -6.01 0.08
C SER A 216 11.76 -6.06 -1.38
N PHE A 217 10.49 -5.76 -1.68
CA PHE A 217 9.98 -5.86 -3.05
C PHE A 217 9.90 -4.53 -3.81
N ILE A 218 10.21 -3.41 -3.14
CA ILE A 218 10.05 -2.08 -3.74
C ILE A 218 11.40 -1.43 -4.02
N VAL A 219 12.41 -1.64 -3.17
CA VAL A 219 13.66 -0.87 -3.19
C VAL A 219 14.87 -1.74 -3.47
N ASN A 220 14.96 -2.94 -2.88
CA ASN A 220 16.18 -3.74 -2.92
C ASN A 220 15.91 -5.18 -3.38
N ARG A 221 15.98 -5.39 -4.71
CA ARG A 221 15.87 -6.71 -5.34
C ARG A 221 16.86 -7.72 -4.77
N GLU A 222 18.11 -7.33 -4.51
CA GLU A 222 19.13 -8.25 -3.99
C GLU A 222 18.77 -8.79 -2.60
N ARG A 223 18.14 -7.96 -1.76
CA ARG A 223 17.69 -8.33 -0.42
C ARG A 223 16.50 -9.28 -0.46
N ALA A 224 15.56 -9.10 -1.38
CA ALA A 224 14.46 -10.04 -1.58
C ALA A 224 14.89 -11.32 -2.32
N GLY A 225 15.98 -11.24 -3.09
CA GLY A 225 16.55 -12.38 -3.81
C GLY A 225 15.51 -13.09 -4.67
N VAL A 226 15.47 -14.42 -4.57
CA VAL A 226 14.56 -15.29 -5.34
C VAL A 226 13.09 -14.97 -5.07
N GLN A 227 12.73 -14.47 -3.88
CA GLN A 227 11.33 -14.14 -3.56
C GLN A 227 10.81 -12.96 -4.39
N PHE A 228 11.68 -12.01 -4.77
CA PHE A 228 11.30 -10.94 -5.68
C PHE A 228 10.88 -11.51 -7.03
N ASP A 229 11.76 -12.30 -7.64
CA ASP A 229 11.55 -12.86 -8.98
C ASP A 229 10.29 -13.74 -8.99
N LEU A 230 10.08 -14.60 -7.99
CA LEU A 230 8.89 -15.43 -7.88
C LEU A 230 7.57 -14.64 -7.78
N ILE A 231 7.56 -13.54 -7.02
CA ILE A 231 6.35 -12.71 -6.88
C ILE A 231 6.05 -11.99 -8.19
N TYR A 232 7.05 -11.35 -8.79
CA TYR A 232 6.84 -10.64 -10.06
C TYR A 232 6.48 -11.60 -11.20
N ASP A 233 7.11 -12.77 -11.27
CA ASP A 233 6.76 -13.80 -12.25
C ASP A 233 5.32 -14.28 -12.07
N SER A 234 4.88 -14.53 -10.84
CA SER A 234 3.48 -14.88 -10.52
C SER A 234 2.52 -13.76 -10.93
N ILE A 235 2.84 -12.50 -10.63
CA ILE A 235 2.05 -11.33 -11.03
C ILE A 235 1.92 -11.27 -12.55
N PHE A 236 3.03 -11.37 -13.28
CA PHE A 236 3.02 -11.30 -14.74
C PHE A 236 2.30 -12.48 -15.37
N GLU A 237 2.46 -13.68 -14.83
CA GLU A 237 1.75 -14.87 -15.32
C GLU A 237 0.23 -14.74 -15.13
N ARG A 238 -0.22 -14.24 -13.98
CA ARG A 238 -1.64 -13.93 -13.74
C ARG A 238 -2.15 -12.88 -14.72
N CYS A 239 -1.45 -11.75 -14.83
CA CYS A 239 -1.82 -10.69 -15.78
C CYS A 239 -1.95 -11.24 -17.21
N ARG A 240 -1.01 -12.09 -17.66
CA ARG A 240 -1.03 -12.73 -18.99
C ARG A 240 -2.22 -13.67 -19.18
N LYS A 241 -2.55 -14.50 -18.19
CA LYS A 241 -3.70 -15.43 -18.25
C LYS A 241 -5.04 -14.70 -18.42
N HIS A 242 -5.13 -13.44 -17.98
CA HIS A 242 -6.36 -12.65 -18.06
C HIS A 242 -6.42 -11.70 -19.26
N VAL A 243 -5.42 -11.68 -20.15
CA VAL A 243 -5.39 -10.80 -21.34
C VAL A 243 -6.57 -11.06 -22.30
N PHE A 244 -7.11 -12.28 -22.31
CA PHE A 244 -8.28 -12.62 -23.11
C PHE A 244 -9.56 -12.09 -22.44
N ARG A 245 -9.86 -10.81 -22.67
CA ARG A 245 -11.19 -10.26 -22.37
C ARG A 245 -12.25 -11.05 -23.12
N LYS A 246 -13.37 -11.33 -22.46
CA LYS A 246 -14.57 -11.85 -23.14
C LYS A 246 -15.21 -10.78 -24.05
N ASP A 247 -15.04 -9.49 -23.70
CA ASP A 247 -15.57 -8.36 -24.45
C ASP A 247 -14.43 -7.52 -25.06
N PRO A 248 -14.54 -7.07 -26.33
CA PRO A 248 -13.54 -6.21 -26.94
C PRO A 248 -13.36 -4.91 -26.14
N PRO A 249 -12.14 -4.35 -26.04
CA PRO A 249 -11.96 -2.99 -25.54
C PRO A 249 -12.81 -2.03 -26.39
N THR A 250 -13.58 -1.14 -25.77
CA THR A 250 -14.20 -0.02 -26.48
C THR A 250 -13.08 0.83 -27.07
N LEU A 251 -12.88 0.71 -28.38
CA LEU A 251 -11.94 1.54 -29.11
C LEU A 251 -12.45 3.00 -29.09
N PRO A 252 -11.60 4.01 -28.87
CA PRO A 252 -12.03 5.41 -28.78
C PRO A 252 -12.74 5.97 -30.01
N ASN A 253 -12.75 5.25 -31.15
CA ASN A 253 -13.09 5.78 -32.47
C ASN A 253 -14.34 5.19 -33.14
N GLU A 254 -15.13 4.33 -32.49
CA GLU A 254 -16.34 3.77 -33.15
C GLU A 254 -17.64 4.54 -32.86
N ALA A 255 -17.58 5.72 -32.23
CA ALA A 255 -18.76 6.57 -32.01
C ALA A 255 -19.13 7.47 -33.22
N HIS A 256 -18.45 7.32 -34.37
CA HIS A 256 -18.70 8.09 -35.58
C HIS A 256 -18.71 7.22 -36.84
N GLN A 257 -19.76 6.40 -37.00
CA GLN A 257 -20.28 6.01 -38.31
C GLN A 257 -21.81 5.96 -38.26
#